data_AF-A0A8X7S8W4-F1
#
_entry.id   AF-A0A8X7S8W4-F1
#
_cell.length_a   1.000
_cell.length_b   1.000
_cell.length_c   1.000
_cell.angle_alpha   90.00
_cell.angle_beta   90.00
_cell.angle_gamma   90.00
#
_symmetry.space_group_name_H-M   'P 1'
#
loop_
_entity.id
_entity.type
_entity.pdbx_description
1 polymer ?
#
loop_
_entity_poly.entity_id
_entity_poly.type
_entity_poly.pdbx_seq_one_letter_code
_entity_poly.pdbx_strand_id
1 'polypeptide(L)'
;MACKFLCHLIVFAIITFVVQGEECGLGNVALKQSKNGTVQNKPVWKVTVNNPCRCPLTNLKLSCPGFQSVVPVDTLANTGDVCLLKKDIRGDFVFKYVWDTSFEFKVISGTIKFKIVNGKIIGCT
;
A
#
# COMPACT_ATOMS: atom_id res chain seq x y z
N MET A 1 13.60 -27.51 38.12
CA MET A 1 13.93 -26.12 37.71
C MET A 1 14.36 -25.97 36.24
N ALA A 2 14.30 -27.02 35.39
CA ALA A 2 14.70 -26.94 33.98
C ALA A 2 13.64 -26.35 33.02
N CYS A 3 12.35 -26.41 33.39
CA CYS A 3 11.24 -25.98 32.51
C CYS A 3 11.20 -24.45 32.26
N LYS A 4 11.67 -23.64 33.23
CA LYS A 4 11.72 -22.17 33.11
C LYS A 4 12.74 -21.69 32.07
N PHE A 5 13.90 -22.35 31.99
CA PHE A 5 14.95 -22.01 31.04
C PHE A 5 14.60 -22.44 29.60
N LEU A 6 13.90 -23.58 29.46
CA LEU A 6 13.45 -24.07 28.17
C LEU A 6 12.40 -23.15 27.53
N CYS A 7 11.45 -22.62 28.31
CA CYS A 7 10.46 -21.66 27.82
C CYS A 7 11.09 -20.31 27.40
N HIS A 8 12.11 -19.82 28.10
CA HIS A 8 12.79 -18.57 27.72
C HIS A 8 13.60 -18.72 26.42
N LEU A 9 14.27 -19.86 26.21
CA LEU A 9 14.98 -20.15 24.96
C LEU A 9 14.03 -20.23 23.76
N ILE A 10 12.85 -20.83 23.95
CA ILE A 10 11.81 -20.89 22.91
C ILE A 10 11.28 -19.50 22.60
N VAL A 11 10.99 -18.67 23.61
CA VAL A 11 10.53 -17.28 23.39
C VAL A 11 11.59 -16.44 22.68
N PHE A 12 12.88 -16.56 23.04
CA PHE A 12 13.96 -15.84 22.39
C PHE A 12 14.17 -16.29 20.93
N ALA A 13 13.99 -17.58 20.64
CA ALA A 13 14.06 -18.13 19.28
C ALA A 13 12.87 -17.69 18.39
N ILE A 14 11.68 -17.49 18.96
CA ILE A 14 10.51 -16.97 18.23
C ILE A 14 10.70 -15.48 17.89
N ILE A 15 11.31 -14.70 18.78
CA ILE A 15 11.57 -13.26 18.53
C ILE A 15 12.63 -13.06 17.44
N THR A 16 13.64 -13.94 17.33
CA THR A 16 14.69 -13.82 16.31
C THR A 16 14.24 -14.31 14.92
N PHE A 17 13.21 -15.16 14.83
CA PHE A 17 12.74 -15.71 13.56
C PHE A 17 11.94 -14.74 12.67
N VAL A 18 11.49 -13.59 13.21
CA VAL A 18 10.70 -12.61 12.43
C VAL A 18 11.58 -11.62 11.64
N VAL A 19 12.91 -11.81 11.64
CA VAL A 19 13.81 -11.04 10.76
C VAL A 19 14.17 -11.85 9.52
N GLN A 20 13.22 -12.56 8.93
CA GLN A 20 13.30 -12.84 7.51
C GLN A 20 13.17 -11.49 6.81
N GLY A 21 14.26 -11.04 6.19
CA GLY A 21 14.23 -9.88 5.31
C GLY A 21 13.28 -10.20 4.17
N GLU A 22 12.00 -9.89 4.34
CA GLU A 22 11.06 -9.92 3.23
C GLU A 22 11.64 -9.00 2.16
N GLU A 23 11.92 -9.57 0.99
CA GLU A 23 12.09 -8.82 -0.25
C GLU A 23 10.74 -8.17 -0.57
N CYS A 24 10.40 -7.11 0.17
CA CYS A 24 9.20 -6.34 -0.07
C CYS A 24 9.54 -5.22 -1.03
N GLY A 25 8.90 -5.25 -2.19
CA GLY A 25 9.08 -4.25 -3.23
C GLY A 25 7.75 -3.68 -3.70
N LEU A 26 7.84 -2.82 -4.70
CA LEU A 26 6.67 -2.24 -5.35
C LEU A 26 5.76 -3.32 -5.97
N GLY A 27 6.33 -4.44 -6.42
CA GLY A 27 5.57 -5.58 -6.98
C GLY A 27 4.64 -6.26 -5.98
N ASN A 28 4.86 -6.05 -4.67
CA ASN A 28 4.00 -6.60 -3.61
C ASN A 28 2.80 -5.68 -3.32
N VAL A 29 2.80 -4.45 -3.85
CA VAL A 29 1.71 -3.49 -3.64
C VAL A 29 0.50 -3.93 -4.46
N ALA A 30 -0.64 -4.10 -3.80
CA ALA A 30 -1.87 -4.55 -4.42
C ALA A 30 -2.95 -3.47 -4.43
N LEU A 31 -3.73 -3.43 -5.50
CA LEU A 31 -4.94 -2.61 -5.62
C LEU A 31 -6.16 -3.52 -5.61
N LYS A 32 -7.11 -3.25 -4.71
CA LYS A 32 -8.40 -3.95 -4.66
C LYS A 32 -9.52 -2.94 -4.72
N GLN A 33 -10.61 -3.30 -5.40
CA GLN A 33 -11.77 -2.43 -5.53
C GLN A 33 -13.03 -3.15 -5.09
N SER A 34 -13.92 -2.41 -4.42
CA SER A 34 -15.25 -2.89 -4.10
C SER A 34 -16.28 -1.78 -4.23
N LYS A 35 -17.51 -2.15 -4.58
CA LYS A 35 -18.63 -1.23 -4.63
C LYS A 35 -19.10 -0.91 -3.21
N ASN A 36 -19.30 0.37 -2.91
CA ASN A 36 -19.66 0.86 -1.59
C ASN A 36 -20.73 1.97 -1.65
N GLY A 37 -21.95 1.59 -2.03
CA GLY A 37 -23.09 2.51 -2.13
C GLY A 37 -23.16 3.24 -3.48
N THR A 38 -23.94 4.31 -3.49
CA THR A 38 -24.29 5.07 -4.70
C THR A 38 -24.36 6.56 -4.37
N VAL A 39 -23.86 7.42 -5.26
CA VAL A 39 -23.98 8.89 -5.20
C VAL A 39 -24.41 9.36 -6.58
N GLN A 40 -25.43 10.22 -6.64
CA GLN A 40 -25.98 10.73 -7.92
C GLN A 40 -26.29 9.60 -8.93
N ASN A 41 -26.95 8.54 -8.46
CA ASN A 41 -27.29 7.33 -9.26
C ASN A 41 -26.10 6.56 -9.84
N LYS A 42 -24.86 6.88 -9.45
CA LYS A 42 -23.65 6.17 -9.87
C LYS A 42 -22.99 5.43 -8.71
N PRO A 43 -22.45 4.22 -8.94
CA PRO A 43 -21.70 3.48 -7.94
C PRO A 43 -20.57 4.31 -7.31
N VAL A 44 -20.42 4.18 -5.99
CA VAL A 44 -19.20 4.61 -5.31
C VAL A 44 -18.26 3.40 -5.27
N TRP A 45 -17.06 3.57 -5.79
CA TRP A 45 -16.00 2.56 -5.77
C TRP A 45 -15.02 2.88 -4.66
N LYS A 46 -14.76 1.91 -3.78
CA LYS A 46 -13.74 1.95 -2.74
C LYS A 46 -12.49 1.26 -3.27
N VAL A 47 -11.41 2.01 -3.44
CA VAL A 47 -10.09 1.48 -3.80
C VAL A 47 -9.26 1.32 -2.55
N THR A 48 -8.79 0.11 -2.28
CA THR A 48 -7.80 -0.18 -1.25
C THR A 48 -6.44 -0.39 -1.92
N VAL A 49 -5.49 0.47 -1.58
CA VAL A 49 -4.06 0.31 -1.87
C VAL A 49 -3.43 -0.40 -0.67
N ASN A 50 -2.99 -1.63 -0.86
CA ASN A 50 -2.32 -2.41 0.17
C ASN A 50 -0.80 -2.34 -0.05
N ASN A 51 -0.09 -1.70 0.87
CA ASN A 51 1.36 -1.78 0.98
C ASN A 51 1.70 -2.81 2.07
N PRO A 52 2.07 -4.05 1.72
CA PRO A 52 2.45 -5.05 2.72
C PRO A 52 3.84 -4.78 3.32
N CYS A 53 4.61 -3.85 2.76
CA CYS A 53 5.94 -3.56 3.26
C CYS A 53 5.89 -2.83 4.61
N ARG A 54 6.80 -3.20 5.50
CA ARG A 54 6.99 -2.51 6.78
C ARG A 54 7.33 -1.01 6.63
N CYS A 55 7.91 -0.62 5.50
CA CYS A 55 8.33 0.74 5.21
C CYS A 55 7.31 1.49 4.35
N PRO A 56 7.21 2.82 4.50
CA PRO A 56 6.20 3.58 3.78
C PRO A 56 6.48 3.57 2.28
N LEU A 57 5.40 3.40 1.52
CA LEU A 57 5.35 3.61 0.07
C LEU A 57 5.04 5.07 -0.20
N THR A 58 5.88 5.71 -0.99
CA THR A 58 5.82 7.15 -1.31
C THR A 58 5.85 7.35 -2.82
N ASN A 59 5.38 8.52 -3.28
CA ASN A 59 5.35 8.88 -4.71
C ASN A 59 4.68 7.80 -5.60
N LEU A 60 3.61 7.17 -5.10
CA LEU A 60 2.89 6.15 -5.85
C LEU A 60 2.19 6.78 -7.05
N LYS A 61 2.56 6.33 -8.25
CA LYS A 61 1.94 6.70 -9.52
C LYS A 61 1.11 5.54 -10.04
N LEU A 62 -0.13 5.83 -10.37
CA LEU A 62 -1.07 4.90 -10.97
C LEU A 62 -1.34 5.29 -12.43
N SER A 63 -1.47 4.30 -13.30
CA SER A 63 -2.04 4.49 -14.63
C SER A 63 -3.52 4.82 -14.47
N CYS A 64 -3.94 5.94 -15.04
CA CYS A 64 -5.32 6.40 -14.99
C CYS A 64 -5.80 7.12 -16.27
N PRO A 65 -5.54 6.57 -17.48
CA PRO A 65 -5.93 7.21 -18.74
C PRO A 65 -7.43 7.42 -18.81
N GLY A 66 -7.83 8.67 -19.09
CA GLY A 66 -9.24 9.07 -19.16
C GLY A 66 -9.98 9.03 -17.83
N PHE A 67 -9.31 8.82 -16.68
CA PHE A 67 -9.97 8.75 -15.38
C PHE A 67 -10.67 10.08 -15.01
N GLN A 68 -11.93 9.97 -14.62
CA GLN A 68 -12.83 10.99 -14.14
C GLN A 68 -13.56 10.48 -12.89
N SER A 69 -14.21 11.38 -12.15
CA SER A 69 -15.09 11.00 -11.06
C SER A 69 -16.14 12.08 -10.93
N VAL A 70 -17.37 11.68 -10.66
CA VAL A 70 -18.50 12.63 -10.46
C VAL A 70 -18.23 13.53 -9.26
N VAL A 71 -17.55 12.99 -8.25
CA VAL A 71 -17.12 13.70 -7.04
C VAL A 71 -15.60 13.84 -7.05
N PRO A 72 -15.04 15.00 -6.67
CA PRO A 72 -13.59 15.19 -6.56
C PRO A 72 -12.91 14.11 -5.70
N VAL A 73 -11.74 13.66 -6.14
CA VAL A 73 -10.91 12.68 -5.43
C VAL A 73 -9.63 13.38 -4.97
N ASP A 74 -9.69 14.06 -3.83
CA ASP A 74 -8.62 14.98 -3.38
C ASP A 74 -7.26 14.31 -3.17
N THR A 75 -7.26 13.00 -2.93
CA THR A 75 -6.08 12.17 -2.66
C THR A 75 -5.28 11.82 -3.91
N LEU A 76 -5.85 12.01 -5.10
CA LEU A 76 -5.18 11.82 -6.38
C LEU A 76 -4.92 13.17 -7.06
N ALA A 77 -3.71 13.39 -7.54
CA ALA A 77 -3.41 14.43 -8.52
C ALA A 77 -3.42 13.79 -9.91
N ASN A 78 -4.37 14.19 -10.75
CA ASN A 78 -4.43 13.73 -12.14
C ASN A 78 -3.46 14.59 -13.00
N THR A 79 -2.54 13.91 -13.69
CA THR A 79 -1.59 14.50 -14.64
C THR A 79 -1.68 13.76 -15.98
N GLY A 80 -2.83 13.87 -16.64
CA GLY A 80 -3.12 13.18 -17.90
C GLY A 80 -3.43 11.71 -17.69
N ASP A 81 -2.56 10.82 -18.19
CA ASP A 81 -2.74 9.37 -18.04
C ASP A 81 -2.15 8.80 -16.75
N VAL A 82 -1.57 9.66 -15.90
CA VAL A 82 -0.92 9.29 -14.65
C VAL A 82 -1.56 10.01 -13.48
N CYS A 83 -1.94 9.26 -12.46
CA CYS A 83 -2.49 9.76 -11.21
C CYS A 83 -1.45 9.58 -10.09
N LEU A 84 -1.00 10.67 -9.51
CA LEU A 84 -0.11 10.67 -8.35
C LEU A 84 -0.94 10.60 -7.07
N LEU A 85 -0.67 9.62 -6.22
CA LEU A 85 -1.24 9.59 -4.87
C LEU A 85 -0.52 10.61 -3.98
N LYS A 86 -1.27 11.57 -3.43
CA LYS A 86 -0.75 12.67 -2.59
C LYS A 86 -0.44 12.26 -1.14
N LYS A 87 -0.37 10.97 -0.85
CA LYS A 87 -0.19 10.45 0.50
C LYS A 87 0.76 9.27 0.51
N ASP A 88 1.61 9.24 1.53
CA ASP A 88 2.46 8.09 1.84
C ASP A 88 1.64 6.99 2.52
N ILE A 89 1.90 5.73 2.14
CA ILE A 89 1.12 4.59 2.57
C ILE A 89 1.96 3.70 3.49
N ARG A 90 1.50 3.55 4.74
CA ARG A 90 1.93 2.50 5.68
C ARG A 90 0.77 1.52 5.85
N GLY A 91 0.88 0.30 5.31
CA GLY A 91 -0.22 -0.66 5.32
C GLY A 91 -1.30 -0.34 4.27
N ASP A 92 -2.56 -0.31 4.70
CA ASP A 92 -3.69 -0.05 3.82
C ASP A 92 -4.03 1.43 3.73
N PHE A 93 -4.22 1.91 2.51
CA PHE A 93 -4.80 3.22 2.23
C PHE A 93 -6.05 3.07 1.38
N VAL A 94 -7.09 3.85 1.69
CA VAL A 94 -8.36 3.80 0.98
C VAL A 94 -8.70 5.17 0.42
N PHE A 95 -9.08 5.20 -0.86
CA PHE A 95 -9.79 6.33 -1.45
C PHE A 95 -11.05 5.85 -2.16
N LYS A 96 -11.94 6.80 -2.47
CA LYS A 96 -13.20 6.52 -3.15
C LYS A 96 -13.34 7.39 -4.39
N TYR A 97 -14.00 6.87 -5.41
CA TYR A 97 -14.45 7.63 -6.58
C TYR A 97 -15.86 7.22 -6.98
N VAL A 98 -16.50 8.01 -7.84
CA VAL A 98 -17.87 7.76 -8.28
C VAL A 98 -17.90 7.67 -9.80
N TRP A 99 -18.25 6.49 -10.30
CA TRP A 99 -18.37 6.18 -11.74
C TRP A 99 -19.32 5.02 -11.97
N ASP A 100 -19.89 4.95 -13.16
CA ASP A 100 -20.65 3.80 -13.71
C ASP A 100 -19.94 2.44 -13.54
N THR A 101 -18.63 2.34 -13.77
CA THR A 101 -17.87 1.08 -13.75
C THR A 101 -16.59 1.18 -12.92
N SER A 102 -16.05 0.02 -12.50
CA SER A 102 -14.76 -0.02 -11.82
C SER A 102 -13.66 0.36 -12.80
N PHE A 103 -12.89 1.38 -12.49
CA PHE A 103 -11.77 1.86 -13.28
C PHE A 103 -10.51 1.00 -13.06
N GLU A 104 -9.82 0.62 -14.13
CA GLU A 104 -8.65 -0.28 -14.08
C GLU A 104 -7.35 0.48 -13.76
N PHE A 105 -7.13 0.83 -12.48
CA PHE A 105 -5.85 1.38 -12.04
C PHE A 105 -4.72 0.34 -12.09
N LYS A 106 -3.53 0.76 -12.54
CA LYS A 106 -2.31 -0.06 -12.51
C LYS A 106 -1.19 0.68 -11.79
N VAL A 107 -0.42 0.00 -10.95
CA VAL A 107 0.78 0.59 -10.35
C VAL A 107 1.82 0.78 -11.45
N ILE A 108 2.26 2.02 -11.68
CA ILE A 108 3.35 2.35 -12.63
C ILE A 108 4.68 2.38 -11.88
N SER A 109 4.72 3.17 -10.81
CA SER A 109 5.95 3.40 -10.04
C SER A 109 5.62 3.83 -8.62
N GLY A 110 6.59 3.68 -7.72
CA GLY A 110 6.53 4.17 -6.35
C GLY A 110 7.83 3.83 -5.64
N THR A 111 8.03 4.38 -4.45
CA THR A 111 9.27 4.19 -3.69
C THR A 111 8.97 3.73 -2.28
N ILE A 112 9.42 2.52 -1.94
CA ILE A 112 9.46 2.06 -0.55
C ILE A 112 10.68 2.69 0.13
N LYS A 113 10.48 3.47 1.19
CA LYS A 113 11.54 4.22 1.86
C LYS A 113 12.29 3.37 2.88
N PHE A 114 13.22 2.56 2.39
CA PHE A 114 14.16 1.81 3.24
C PHE A 114 15.31 2.69 3.73
N LYS A 115 15.73 2.47 4.98
CA LYS A 115 17.02 2.94 5.48
C LYS A 115 18.07 1.86 5.18
N ILE A 116 19.06 2.18 4.36
CA ILE A 116 20.12 1.25 3.94
C ILE A 116 21.47 1.72 4.49
N VAL A 117 22.22 0.81 5.11
CA VAL A 117 23.61 1.04 5.55
C VAL A 117 24.44 -0.15 5.09
N ASN A 118 25.53 0.11 4.37
CA ASN A 118 26.42 -0.90 3.81
C ASN A 118 25.66 -1.99 3.01
N GLY A 119 24.68 -1.58 2.20
CA GLY A 119 23.86 -2.50 1.39
C GLY A 119 22.79 -3.28 2.17
N LYS A 120 22.70 -3.13 3.49
CA LYS A 120 21.72 -3.81 4.33
C LYS A 120 20.57 -2.88 4.70
N ILE A 121 19.33 -3.36 4.55
CA ILE A 121 18.14 -2.68 5.06
C ILE A 121 18.16 -2.76 6.60
N ILE A 122 18.28 -1.61 7.26
CA ILE A 122 18.30 -1.51 8.73
C ILE A 122 17.01 -0.91 9.31
N GLY A 123 16.17 -0.30 8.48
CA GLY A 123 14.96 0.36 8.95
C GLY A 123 14.16 1.00 7.82
N CYS A 124 13.32 1.98 8.17
CA CYS A 124 12.61 2.84 7.25
C CYS A 124 13.11 4.28 7.40
N THR A 125 12.98 5.07 6.34
CA THR A 125 13.28 6.52 6.33
C THR A 125 11.99 7.32 6.30
#